data_AF-A0A1Q5J5E5-F1
#
_entry.id   AF-A0A1Q5J5E5-F1
#
_cell.length_a   1.000
_cell.length_b   1.000
_cell.length_c   1.000
_cell.angle_alpha   90.00
_cell.angle_beta   90.00
_cell.angle_gamma   90.00
#
_symmetry.space_group_name_H-M   'P 1'
#
loop_
_entity.id
_entity.type
_entity.pdbx_description
1 polymer ?
#
loop_
_entity_poly.entity_id
_entity_poly.type
_entity_poly.pdbx_seq_one_letter_code
_entity_poly.pdbx_strand_id
1 'polypeptide(L)'
;MTVRRAVGAVLGAGVVLCLVAVVAVTALGIRIDGTSMAPTLQEGDRILAAPGSAGKAHRFDVVLLRATGKDTLLVKRVIGLPGDRVGIVSTPGEPFQVLVQEGGEGPVRRVVAPQWASQARRTGACCGPDGTRSARSELRTVPEGSFFYLGDNPDLSDDSRAYGWGEIARIEARVGVRAFPVSASPDIGNRPVLEEYRGPGP
;
A
#
# COMPACT_ATOMS: atom_id res chain seq x y z
N MET A 1 -35.12 -38.31 19.63
CA MET A 1 -33.68 -38.64 19.78
C MET A 1 -32.80 -38.21 18.60
N THR A 2 -33.34 -38.12 17.37
CA THR A 2 -32.63 -37.71 16.15
C THR A 2 -32.23 -36.23 16.11
N VAL A 3 -33.09 -35.33 16.57
CA VAL A 3 -32.84 -33.87 16.56
C VAL A 3 -31.64 -33.47 17.44
N ARG A 4 -31.50 -34.01 18.65
CA ARG A 4 -30.36 -33.73 19.54
C ARG A 4 -29.02 -34.20 18.98
N ARG A 5 -29.00 -35.33 18.27
CA ARG A 5 -27.79 -35.85 17.59
C ARG A 5 -27.43 -35.01 16.36
N ALA A 6 -28.42 -34.59 15.58
CA ALA A 6 -28.21 -33.70 14.44
C ALA A 6 -27.68 -32.32 14.87
N VAL A 7 -28.25 -31.71 15.92
CA VAL A 7 -27.77 -30.44 16.48
C VAL A 7 -26.35 -30.55 17.01
N GLY A 8 -26.02 -31.64 17.71
CA GLY A 8 -24.64 -31.89 18.19
C GLY A 8 -23.62 -32.05 17.07
N ALA A 9 -23.98 -32.74 15.97
CA ALA A 9 -23.11 -32.90 14.81
C ALA A 9 -22.88 -31.58 14.06
N VAL A 10 -23.92 -30.75 13.90
CA VAL A 10 -23.81 -29.44 13.24
C VAL A 10 -22.96 -28.48 14.07
N LEU A 11 -23.16 -28.43 15.39
CA LEU A 11 -22.35 -27.61 16.29
C LEU A 11 -20.88 -28.06 16.29
N GLY A 12 -20.63 -29.37 16.33
CA GLY A 12 -19.28 -29.94 16.26
C GLY A 12 -18.57 -29.58 14.96
N ALA A 13 -19.24 -29.73 13.81
CA ALA A 13 -18.69 -29.35 12.51
C ALA A 13 -18.37 -27.85 12.42
N GLY A 14 -19.24 -26.99 12.98
CA GLY A 14 -19.02 -25.55 13.06
C GLY A 14 -17.79 -25.17 13.87
N VAL A 15 -17.58 -25.79 15.04
CA VAL A 15 -16.39 -25.56 15.88
C VAL A 15 -15.12 -25.99 15.15
N VAL A 16 -15.13 -27.16 14.52
CA VAL A 16 -13.97 -27.66 13.75
C VAL A 16 -13.67 -26.71 12.59
N LEU A 17 -14.67 -26.25 11.84
CA LEU A 17 -14.48 -25.30 10.74
C LEU A 17 -13.90 -23.96 11.23
N CYS A 18 -14.39 -23.43 12.35
CA CYS A 18 -13.84 -22.22 12.97
C CYS A 18 -12.39 -22.42 13.40
N LEU A 19 -12.05 -23.54 14.03
CA LEU A 19 -10.67 -23.85 14.42
C LEU A 19 -9.76 -23.95 13.19
N VAL A 20 -10.21 -24.65 12.14
CA VAL A 20 -9.47 -24.75 10.87
C VAL A 20 -9.28 -23.38 10.24
N ALA A 21 -10.31 -22.52 10.21
CA ALA A 21 -10.21 -21.17 9.68
C ALA A 21 -9.22 -20.31 10.48
N VAL A 22 -9.25 -20.37 11.81
CA VAL A 22 -8.30 -19.67 12.68
C VAL A 22 -6.87 -20.14 12.41
N VAL A 23 -6.64 -21.45 12.35
CA VAL A 23 -5.32 -22.03 12.05
C VAL A 23 -4.86 -21.64 10.64
N ALA A 24 -5.75 -21.63 9.65
CA ALA A 24 -5.43 -21.22 8.29
C ALA A 24 -5.03 -19.73 8.22
N VAL A 25 -5.78 -18.84 8.88
CA VAL A 25 -5.46 -17.41 8.93
C VAL A 25 -4.15 -17.15 9.68
N THR A 26 -3.85 -17.91 10.73
CA THR A 26 -2.59 -17.74 11.45
C THR A 26 -1.39 -18.32 10.69
N ALA A 27 -1.56 -19.42 9.96
CA ALA A 27 -0.50 -20.06 9.19
C ALA A 27 -0.21 -19.38 7.84
N LEU A 28 -1.25 -18.91 7.14
CA LEU A 28 -1.14 -18.30 5.81
C LEU A 28 -1.12 -16.78 5.84
N GLY A 29 -1.63 -16.17 6.92
CA GLY A 29 -1.72 -14.73 7.07
C GLY A 29 -0.39 -14.11 7.45
N ILE A 30 0.04 -13.11 6.67
CA ILE A 30 1.20 -12.28 6.97
C ILE A 30 0.79 -11.25 8.01
N ARG A 31 1.48 -11.22 9.15
CA ARG A 31 1.24 -10.24 10.20
C ARG A 31 1.87 -8.90 9.79
N ILE A 32 1.12 -7.82 9.99
CA ILE A 32 1.62 -6.46 9.82
C ILE A 32 2.34 -6.04 11.09
N ASP A 33 3.63 -5.74 10.94
CA ASP A 33 4.46 -5.19 12.00
C ASP A 33 4.84 -3.74 11.63
N GLY A 34 4.45 -2.79 12.49
CA GLY A 34 4.67 -1.36 12.29
C GLY A 34 3.47 -0.57 11.76
N THR A 35 3.61 0.75 11.70
CA THR A 35 2.50 1.72 11.51
C THR A 35 2.51 2.44 10.16
N SER A 36 3.47 2.12 9.29
CA SER A 36 3.69 2.80 8.01
C SER A 36 2.51 2.71 7.02
N MET A 37 1.59 1.77 7.23
CA MET A 37 0.38 1.59 6.43
C MET A 37 -0.92 1.99 7.16
N ALA A 38 -0.82 2.54 8.37
CA ALA A 38 -1.99 3.02 9.09
C ALA A 38 -2.58 4.26 8.39
N PRO A 39 -3.92 4.41 8.29
CA PRO A 39 -4.95 3.60 8.93
C PRO A 39 -5.41 2.37 8.11
N THR A 40 -4.95 2.19 6.88
CA THR A 40 -5.39 1.09 5.99
C THR A 40 -5.09 -0.27 6.58
N LEU A 41 -3.86 -0.46 7.05
CA LEU A 41 -3.41 -1.63 7.78
C LEU A 41 -2.82 -1.20 9.11
N GLN A 42 -3.30 -1.82 10.19
CA GLN A 42 -2.82 -1.56 11.54
C GLN A 42 -1.84 -2.63 11.98
N GLU A 43 -1.00 -2.28 12.94
CA GLU A 43 -0.10 -3.25 13.57
C GLU A 43 -0.90 -4.41 14.19
N GLY A 44 -0.48 -5.63 13.90
CA GLY A 44 -1.18 -6.86 14.31
C GLY A 44 -2.27 -7.34 13.35
N ASP A 45 -2.64 -6.56 12.32
CA ASP A 45 -3.49 -7.06 11.24
C ASP A 45 -2.83 -8.29 10.58
N ARG A 46 -3.65 -9.25 10.15
CA ARG A 46 -3.17 -10.35 9.29
C ARG A 46 -3.77 -10.21 7.91
N ILE A 47 -2.91 -10.16 6.92
CA ILE A 47 -3.27 -10.02 5.51
C ILE A 47 -2.98 -11.29 4.74
N LEU A 48 -3.74 -11.51 3.66
CA LEU A 48 -3.48 -12.60 2.71
C LEU A 48 -3.03 -12.00 1.38
N ALA A 49 -1.97 -12.59 0.82
CA ALA A 49 -1.48 -12.27 -0.51
C ALA A 49 -2.46 -12.77 -1.58
N ALA A 50 -2.62 -12.00 -2.66
CA ALA A 50 -3.35 -12.43 -3.85
C ALA A 50 -2.51 -13.45 -4.64
N PRO A 51 -2.98 -14.69 -4.85
CA PRO A 51 -2.20 -15.71 -5.56
C PRO A 51 -1.83 -15.30 -6.99
N GLY A 52 -0.61 -15.65 -7.44
CA GLY A 52 -0.17 -15.40 -8.82
C GLY A 52 0.06 -13.92 -9.17
N SER A 53 0.21 -13.06 -8.16
CA SER A 53 0.41 -11.62 -8.32
C SER A 53 1.87 -11.15 -8.15
N ALA A 54 2.81 -12.08 -7.93
CA ALA A 54 4.24 -11.78 -7.89
C ALA A 54 4.69 -11.06 -9.17
N GLY A 55 5.54 -10.05 -9.04
CA GLY A 55 6.01 -9.25 -10.16
C GLY A 55 4.93 -8.43 -10.89
N LYS A 56 3.75 -8.23 -10.27
CA LYS A 56 2.65 -7.44 -10.85
C LYS A 56 2.29 -6.27 -9.95
N ALA A 57 2.15 -5.10 -10.54
CA ALA A 57 1.71 -3.89 -9.87
C ALA A 57 0.72 -3.13 -10.74
N HIS A 58 -0.41 -2.73 -10.16
CA HIS A 58 -1.26 -1.69 -10.73
C HIS A 58 -1.21 -0.48 -9.82
N ARG A 59 -1.52 0.69 -10.40
CA ARG A 59 -1.60 1.93 -9.64
C ARG A 59 -2.57 1.72 -8.47
N PHE A 60 -2.12 2.14 -7.29
CA PHE A 60 -2.84 2.06 -6.02
C PHE A 60 -3.00 0.68 -5.38
N ASP A 61 -2.42 -0.37 -5.99
CA ASP A 61 -2.30 -1.65 -5.30
C ASP A 61 -1.50 -1.49 -4.00
N VAL A 62 -1.90 -2.24 -2.97
CA VAL A 62 -1.02 -2.49 -1.82
C VAL A 62 -0.23 -3.76 -2.12
N VAL A 63 1.09 -3.69 -1.99
CA VAL A 63 2.00 -4.78 -2.37
C VAL A 63 2.94 -5.13 -1.22
N LEU A 64 3.30 -6.41 -1.17
CA LEU A 64 4.42 -6.96 -0.41
C LEU A 64 5.66 -6.89 -1.31
N LEU A 65 6.69 -6.17 -0.88
CA LEU A 65 7.91 -5.97 -1.66
C LEU A 65 9.15 -6.01 -0.78
N ARG A 66 10.32 -6.26 -1.38
CA ARG A 66 11.61 -5.96 -0.76
C ARG A 66 12.19 -4.68 -1.34
N ALA A 67 12.50 -3.71 -0.47
CA ALA A 67 13.09 -2.45 -0.92
C ALA A 67 14.44 -2.66 -1.60
N THR A 68 14.77 -1.81 -2.56
CA THR A 68 16.03 -1.85 -3.31
C THR A 68 17.24 -1.89 -2.36
N GLY A 69 18.11 -2.88 -2.52
CA GLY A 69 19.28 -3.08 -1.65
C GLY A 69 18.99 -3.51 -0.20
N LYS A 70 17.75 -3.90 0.12
CA LYS A 70 17.36 -4.43 1.44
C LYS A 70 16.64 -5.77 1.30
N ASP A 71 16.87 -6.68 2.25
CA ASP A 71 16.11 -7.94 2.33
C ASP A 71 14.91 -7.84 3.28
N THR A 72 14.55 -6.66 3.75
CA THR A 72 13.36 -6.46 4.58
C THR A 72 12.09 -6.51 3.73
N LEU A 73 11.15 -7.36 4.10
CA LEU A 73 9.81 -7.40 3.50
C LEU A 73 8.98 -6.23 4.02
N LEU A 74 8.41 -5.45 3.10
CA LEU A 74 7.62 -4.27 3.39
C LEU A 74 6.23 -4.41 2.76
N VAL A 75 5.25 -3.74 3.37
CA VAL A 75 3.94 -3.51 2.77
C VAL A 75 3.81 -2.03 2.46
N LYS A 76 3.51 -1.70 1.20
CA LYS A 76 3.42 -0.32 0.69
C LYS A 76 2.38 -0.20 -0.42
N ARG A 77 1.93 1.02 -0.71
CA ARG A 77 1.03 1.33 -1.81
C ARG A 77 1.78 1.79 -3.04
N VAL A 78 1.46 1.22 -4.19
CA VAL A 78 1.95 1.63 -5.51
C VAL A 78 1.31 2.96 -5.89
N ILE A 79 2.11 3.94 -6.27
CA ILE A 79 1.65 5.27 -6.66
C ILE A 79 1.98 5.57 -8.12
N GLY A 80 3.21 5.28 -8.55
CA GLY A 80 3.68 5.45 -9.93
C GLY A 80 4.14 4.14 -10.54
N LEU A 81 3.85 3.94 -11.81
CA LEU A 81 4.23 2.80 -12.65
C LEU A 81 5.29 3.25 -13.69
N PRO A 82 5.95 2.31 -14.40
CA PRO A 82 6.89 2.65 -15.46
C PRO A 82 6.33 3.68 -16.45
N GLY A 83 7.15 4.67 -16.79
CA GLY A 83 6.80 5.75 -17.70
C GLY A 83 6.05 6.92 -17.06
N ASP A 84 5.38 6.74 -15.92
CA ASP A 84 4.77 7.86 -15.20
C ASP A 84 5.81 8.87 -14.75
N ARG A 85 5.42 10.14 -14.64
CA ARG A 85 6.20 11.13 -13.89
C ARG A 85 5.55 11.39 -12.53
N VAL A 86 6.33 11.29 -11.46
CA VAL A 86 5.86 11.46 -10.08
C VAL A 86 6.64 12.56 -9.35
N GLY A 87 5.98 13.22 -8.41
CA GLY A 87 6.59 14.25 -7.56
C GLY A 87 5.77 14.50 -6.31
N ILE A 88 6.38 15.13 -5.31
CA ILE A 88 5.70 15.55 -4.07
C ILE A 88 6.00 17.03 -3.84
N VAL A 89 4.94 17.82 -3.79
CA VAL A 89 4.98 19.23 -3.44
C VAL A 89 4.77 19.36 -1.93
N SER A 90 5.67 20.09 -1.27
CA SER A 90 5.61 20.38 0.16
C SER A 90 5.48 21.88 0.37
N THR A 91 4.31 22.32 0.82
CA THR A 91 4.02 23.73 1.12
C THR A 91 3.94 23.92 2.63
N PRO A 92 4.65 24.90 3.22
CA PRO A 92 4.58 25.15 4.66
C PRO A 92 3.13 25.36 5.14
N GLY A 93 2.74 24.62 6.19
CA GLY A 93 1.40 24.71 6.78
C GLY A 93 0.31 23.89 6.06
N GLU A 94 0.60 23.32 4.90
CA GLU A 94 -0.33 22.47 4.14
C GLU A 94 0.13 21.01 4.13
N PRO A 95 -0.81 20.05 4.02
CA PRO A 95 -0.45 18.66 3.71
C PRO A 95 0.28 18.58 2.37
N PHE A 96 1.23 17.66 2.26
CA PHE A 96 1.91 17.45 0.99
C PHE A 96 0.95 16.98 -0.10
N GLN A 97 1.30 17.29 -1.34
CA GLN A 97 0.53 16.88 -2.51
C GLN A 97 1.38 15.96 -3.37
N VAL A 98 0.91 14.74 -3.62
CA VAL A 98 1.55 13.81 -4.55
C VAL A 98 0.99 14.04 -5.93
N LEU A 99 1.89 14.22 -6.89
CA LEU A 99 1.58 14.48 -8.28
C LEU A 99 1.97 13.27 -9.12
N VAL A 100 1.13 12.97 -10.10
CA VAL A 100 1.33 11.90 -11.09
C VAL A 100 0.92 12.45 -12.46
N GLN A 101 1.80 12.28 -13.45
CA GLN A 101 1.52 12.45 -14.87
C GLN A 101 1.60 11.06 -15.50
N GLU A 102 0.45 10.50 -15.87
CA GLU A 102 0.37 9.11 -16.33
C GLU A 102 1.08 8.93 -17.68
N GLY A 103 1.96 7.94 -17.78
CA GLY A 103 2.78 7.68 -18.98
C GLY A 103 3.74 8.81 -19.36
N GLY A 104 3.91 9.82 -18.49
CA GLY A 104 4.77 10.98 -18.75
C GLY A 104 4.18 12.00 -19.73
N GLU A 105 2.95 11.78 -20.18
CA GLU A 105 2.22 12.63 -21.12
C GLU A 105 0.92 13.16 -20.49
N GLY A 106 0.33 14.20 -21.09
CA GLY A 106 -0.95 14.74 -20.65
C GLY A 106 -0.89 15.54 -19.33
N PRO A 107 -2.03 15.71 -18.64
CA PRO A 107 -2.10 16.59 -17.48
C PRO A 107 -1.50 15.95 -16.22
N VAL A 108 -0.81 16.78 -15.44
CA VAL A 108 -0.42 16.43 -14.07
C VAL A 108 -1.67 16.38 -13.21
N ARG A 109 -1.85 15.30 -12.47
CA ARG A 109 -2.95 15.09 -11.53
C ARG A 109 -2.44 14.88 -10.13
N ARG A 110 -3.26 15.21 -9.15
CA ARG A 110 -3.00 14.98 -7.74
C ARG A 110 -3.56 13.63 -7.33
N VAL A 111 -2.79 12.87 -6.56
CA VAL A 111 -3.30 11.70 -5.86
C VAL A 111 -4.09 12.15 -4.64
N VAL A 112 -5.38 11.85 -4.61
CA VAL A 112 -6.25 12.08 -3.46
C VAL A 112 -6.51 10.76 -2.77
N ALA A 113 -5.97 10.66 -1.56
CA ALA A 113 -6.01 9.45 -0.74
C ALA A 113 -6.64 9.79 0.62
N PRO A 114 -7.89 9.37 0.89
CA PRO A 114 -8.56 9.65 2.16
C PRO A 114 -7.76 9.21 3.40
N GLN A 115 -6.98 8.14 3.27
CA GLN A 115 -6.11 7.62 4.31
C GLN A 115 -4.99 8.59 4.74
N TRP A 116 -4.61 9.55 3.89
CA TRP A 116 -3.59 10.56 4.20
C TRP A 116 -4.17 11.78 4.93
N ALA A 117 -5.50 11.94 4.99
CA ALA A 117 -6.13 13.19 5.43
C ALA A 117 -5.76 13.64 6.87
N SER A 118 -5.56 12.69 7.78
CA SER A 118 -5.15 12.95 9.16
C SER A 118 -3.63 12.93 9.37
N GLN A 119 -2.89 12.70 8.29
CA GLN A 119 -1.44 12.50 8.28
C GLN A 119 -0.86 13.40 7.18
N ALA A 120 0.32 13.11 6.65
CA ALA A 120 0.91 13.86 5.54
C ALA A 120 1.33 15.31 5.85
N ARG A 121 1.74 15.60 7.09
CA ARG A 121 2.15 16.94 7.53
C ARG A 121 3.65 17.09 7.76
N ARG A 122 4.40 15.99 7.81
CA ARG A 122 5.82 15.96 8.21
C ARG A 122 6.77 15.46 7.11
N THR A 123 6.29 15.33 5.87
CA THR A 123 7.18 14.98 4.75
C THR A 123 7.90 16.20 4.19
N GLY A 124 8.98 15.95 3.44
CA GLY A 124 9.59 16.92 2.53
C GLY A 124 9.21 16.67 1.06
N ALA A 125 9.71 17.54 0.18
CA ALA A 125 9.51 17.46 -1.26
C ALA A 125 10.18 16.23 -1.89
N CYS A 126 9.71 15.88 -3.08
CA CYS A 126 10.22 14.81 -3.92
C CYS A 126 10.01 15.20 -5.40
N CYS A 127 10.83 14.78 -6.36
CA CYS A 127 11.80 13.70 -6.22
C CYS A 127 13.20 14.00 -6.76
N GLY A 128 14.20 13.41 -6.10
CA GLY A 128 15.56 13.26 -6.62
C GLY A 128 15.59 12.30 -7.83
N PRO A 129 16.73 12.20 -8.54
CA PRO A 129 16.85 11.38 -9.76
C PRO A 129 16.46 9.90 -9.59
N ASP A 130 16.59 9.38 -8.38
CA ASP A 130 16.31 7.99 -7.99
C ASP A 130 14.95 7.81 -7.28
N GLY A 131 14.12 8.85 -7.24
CA GLY A 131 12.81 8.80 -6.57
C GLY A 131 12.86 9.09 -5.07
N THR A 132 14.04 9.39 -4.52
CA THR A 132 14.19 9.77 -3.11
C THR A 132 13.75 11.21 -2.83
N ARG A 133 13.68 11.59 -1.55
CA ARG A 133 13.43 12.99 -1.14
C ARG A 133 14.46 13.93 -1.75
N SER A 134 14.00 15.13 -2.06
CA SER A 134 14.82 16.20 -2.61
C SER A 134 14.50 17.52 -1.92
N ALA A 135 15.42 18.48 -2.01
CA ALA A 135 15.21 19.83 -1.48
C ALA A 135 14.14 20.61 -2.26
N ARG A 136 13.85 20.20 -3.50
CA ARG A 136 12.87 20.83 -4.39
C ARG A 136 11.91 19.77 -4.92
N SER A 137 10.68 20.19 -5.20
CA SER A 137 9.74 19.33 -5.93
C SER A 137 10.16 19.25 -7.38
N GLU A 138 10.18 18.04 -7.94
CA GLU A 138 10.44 17.84 -9.36
C GLU A 138 9.75 16.56 -9.83
N LEU A 139 9.08 16.64 -10.98
CA LEU A 139 8.45 15.48 -11.61
C LEU A 139 9.50 14.60 -12.29
N ARG A 140 9.69 13.40 -11.74
CA ARG A 140 10.66 12.41 -12.21
C ARG A 140 9.97 11.22 -12.86
N THR A 141 10.49 10.80 -14.00
CA THR A 141 10.01 9.60 -14.71
C THR A 141 10.41 8.35 -13.93
N VAL A 142 9.43 7.50 -13.64
CA VAL A 142 9.63 6.17 -13.07
C VAL A 142 10.26 5.29 -14.15
N PRO A 143 11.45 4.70 -13.92
CA PRO A 143 12.13 3.89 -14.92
C PRO A 143 11.36 2.62 -15.31
N GLU A 144 11.70 2.06 -16.47
CA GLU A 144 11.27 0.72 -16.86
C GLU A 144 11.66 -0.34 -15.82
N GLY A 145 10.76 -1.30 -15.57
CA GLY A 145 10.95 -2.31 -14.53
C GLY A 145 10.84 -1.78 -13.08
N SER A 146 10.57 -0.50 -12.89
CA SER A 146 10.47 0.14 -11.57
C SER A 146 9.08 0.67 -11.25
N PHE A 147 8.85 1.00 -9.98
CA PHE A 147 7.62 1.65 -9.52
C PHE A 147 7.92 2.62 -8.37
N PHE A 148 7.07 3.61 -8.18
CA PHE A 148 7.11 4.53 -7.04
C PHE A 148 6.06 4.13 -6.02
N TYR A 149 6.44 4.01 -4.75
CA TYR A 149 5.54 3.53 -3.69
C TYR A 149 5.63 4.39 -2.43
N LEU A 150 4.50 4.49 -1.72
CA LEU A 150 4.36 5.23 -0.47
C LEU A 150 3.66 4.38 0.59
N GLY A 151 3.95 4.65 1.85
CA GLY A 151 3.12 4.17 2.95
C GLY A 151 1.82 4.98 3.07
N ASP A 152 0.76 4.33 3.51
CA ASP A 152 -0.50 5.02 3.85
C ASP A 152 -0.38 5.89 5.12
N ASN A 153 0.68 5.69 5.92
CA ASN A 153 1.18 6.65 6.90
C ASN A 153 2.45 7.32 6.40
N PRO A 154 2.33 8.35 5.57
CA PRO A 154 3.49 8.93 4.91
C PRO A 154 4.40 9.71 5.87
N ASP A 155 3.94 10.06 7.07
CA ASP A 155 4.77 10.74 8.07
C ASP A 155 5.71 9.77 8.83
N LEU A 156 5.40 8.47 8.81
CA LEU A 156 6.14 7.40 9.52
C LEU A 156 6.51 6.23 8.59
N SER A 157 6.66 6.50 7.30
CA SER A 157 6.95 5.48 6.30
C SER A 157 8.31 5.70 5.66
N ASP A 158 9.16 4.67 5.76
CA ASP A 158 10.29 4.48 4.87
C ASP A 158 9.79 3.77 3.60
N ASP A 159 9.74 4.53 2.51
CA ASP A 159 9.23 4.12 1.22
C ASP A 159 10.13 4.63 0.09
N SER A 160 9.62 4.87 -1.13
CA SER A 160 10.48 5.35 -2.21
C SER A 160 11.20 6.66 -1.89
N ARG A 161 10.62 7.48 -1.02
CA ARG A 161 11.27 8.70 -0.53
C ARG A 161 12.58 8.42 0.22
N ALA A 162 12.73 7.23 0.83
CA ALA A 162 13.92 6.82 1.59
C ALA A 162 14.80 5.83 0.81
N TYR A 163 14.20 4.93 0.01
CA TYR A 163 14.89 3.82 -0.65
C TYR A 163 14.98 3.95 -2.18
N GLY A 164 14.36 4.99 -2.75
CA GLY A 164 14.29 5.22 -4.18
C GLY A 164 13.23 4.38 -4.88
N TRP A 165 13.37 4.24 -6.21
CA TRP A 165 12.49 3.41 -7.02
C TRP A 165 12.45 1.97 -6.52
N GLY A 166 11.25 1.40 -6.43
CA GLY A 166 11.07 -0.03 -6.21
C GLY A 166 11.29 -0.82 -7.48
N GLU A 167 11.75 -2.05 -7.36
CA GLU A 167 11.92 -2.98 -8.48
C GLU A 167 10.67 -3.88 -8.59
N ILE A 168 9.99 -3.88 -9.75
CA ILE A 168 8.78 -4.69 -9.95
C ILE A 168 9.07 -6.18 -9.71
N ALA A 169 10.24 -6.65 -10.13
CA ALA A 169 10.70 -8.02 -9.92
C ALA A 169 10.81 -8.42 -8.44
N ARG A 170 10.89 -7.45 -7.52
CA ARG A 170 10.99 -7.67 -6.07
C ARG A 170 9.65 -7.50 -5.34
N ILE A 171 8.55 -7.44 -6.09
CA ILE A 171 7.19 -7.57 -5.57
C ILE A 171 6.89 -9.05 -5.38
N GLU A 172 6.72 -9.47 -4.13
CA GLU A 172 6.38 -10.85 -3.78
C GLU A 172 4.91 -11.14 -4.07
N ALA A 173 4.02 -10.19 -3.77
CA ALA A 173 2.60 -10.29 -4.10
C ALA A 173 1.87 -8.95 -3.92
N ARG A 174 0.71 -8.82 -4.54
CA ARG A 174 -0.34 -7.88 -4.13
C ARG A 174 -1.01 -8.38 -2.85
N VAL A 175 -1.40 -7.46 -1.99
CA VAL A 175 -2.22 -7.77 -0.81
C VAL A 175 -3.68 -7.86 -1.25
N GLY A 176 -4.33 -8.99 -0.97
CA GLY A 176 -5.70 -9.26 -1.38
C GLY A 176 -6.73 -8.82 -0.35
N VAL A 177 -6.65 -9.37 0.87
CA VAL A 177 -7.65 -9.12 1.93
C VAL A 177 -7.00 -9.03 3.30
N ARG A 178 -7.66 -8.32 4.22
CA ARG A 178 -7.40 -8.42 5.67
C ARG A 178 -8.23 -9.58 6.22
N ALA A 179 -7.54 -10.60 6.72
CA ALA A 179 -8.16 -11.80 7.29
C ALA A 179 -8.37 -11.68 8.81
N PHE A 180 -7.63 -10.82 9.50
CA PHE A 180 -7.78 -10.56 10.93
C PHE A 180 -7.40 -9.10 11.27
N PRO A 181 -8.08 -8.44 12.23
CA PRO A 181 -9.23 -8.92 13.01
C PRO A 181 -10.51 -9.02 12.18
N VAL A 182 -11.35 -10.02 12.46
CA VAL A 182 -12.61 -10.26 11.73
C VAL A 182 -13.66 -9.16 11.96
N SER A 183 -13.47 -8.31 12.96
CA SER A 183 -14.30 -7.13 13.23
C SER A 183 -13.98 -5.95 12.32
N ALA A 184 -12.83 -5.96 11.65
CA ALA A 184 -12.44 -4.94 10.69
C ALA A 184 -12.89 -5.33 9.27
N SER A 185 -13.05 -4.33 8.39
CA SER A 185 -13.37 -4.60 6.98
C SER A 185 -12.30 -5.49 6.35
N PRO A 186 -12.66 -6.55 5.59
CA PRO A 186 -11.69 -7.39 4.89
C PRO A 186 -11.08 -6.68 3.67
N ASP A 187 -11.73 -5.62 3.18
CA ASP A 187 -11.22 -4.82 2.08
C ASP A 187 -9.94 -4.07 2.50
N ILE A 188 -8.90 -4.18 1.68
CA ILE A 188 -7.68 -3.39 1.82
C ILE A 188 -7.97 -2.01 1.21
N GLY A 189 -8.78 -1.26 1.96
CA GLY A 189 -9.57 -0.14 1.48
C GLY A 189 -8.80 1.06 0.92
N ASN A 190 -9.59 2.13 0.73
CA ASN A 190 -9.21 3.49 0.28
C ASN A 190 -8.34 3.52 -0.98
N ARG A 191 -9.02 3.33 -2.11
CA ARG A 191 -8.46 3.52 -3.45
C ARG A 191 -8.23 5.01 -3.64
N PRO A 192 -6.98 5.49 -3.59
CA PRO A 192 -6.70 6.84 -4.02
C PRO A 192 -7.21 7.03 -5.45
N VAL A 193 -7.53 8.27 -5.77
CA VAL A 193 -7.97 8.65 -7.11
C VAL A 193 -7.04 9.74 -7.65
N LEU A 194 -7.01 9.87 -8.96
CA LEU A 194 -6.32 10.97 -9.62
C LEU A 194 -7.33 12.09 -9.90
N GLU A 195 -7.12 13.24 -9.28
CA GLU A 195 -7.91 14.46 -9.49
C GLU A 195 -7.09 15.53 -10.23
N GLU A 196 -7.78 16.47 -10.87
CA GLU A 196 -7.15 17.63 -11.49
C GLU A 196 -6.28 18.41 -10.48
N TYR A 197 -5.04 18.70 -10.85
CA TYR A 197 -4.15 19.52 -10.03
C TYR A 197 -4.21 20.98 -10.48
N ARG A 198 -4.61 21.88 -9.57
CA ARG A 198 -4.70 23.33 -9.79
C ARG A 198 -3.71 24.14 -8.95
N GLY A 199 -2.72 23.49 -8.36
CA GLY A 199 -1.70 24.15 -7.56
C GLY A 199 -0.60 24.79 -8.42
N PRO A 200 0.38 25.46 -7.79
CA PRO A 200 1.56 25.96 -8.50
C PRO A 200 2.24 24.82 -9.26
N GLY A 201 2.72 25.11 -10.47
CA GLY A 201 3.42 24.11 -11.28
C GLY A 201 4.61 23.52 -10.51
N PRO A 202 4.88 22.20 -10.67
CA PRO A 202 6.08 21.59 -10.11
C PRO A 202 7.36 22.17 -10.71
#